data_AF-A0A2P1G4N0-F1
#
_entry.id   AF-A0A2P1G4N0-F1
#
_cell.length_a   1.000
_cell.length_b   1.000
_cell.length_c   1.000
_cell.angle_alpha   90.00
_cell.angle_beta   90.00
_cell.angle_gamma   90.00
#
_symmetry.space_group_name_H-M   'P 1'
#
loop_
_entity.id
_entity.type
_entity.pdbx_description
1 polymer ?
#
loop_
_entity_poly.entity_id
_entity_poly.type
_entity_poly.pdbx_seq_one_letter_code
_entity_poly.pdbx_strand_id
1 'polypeptide(L)'
;MSINTDKPYADIIKYYKEEGFFKKSTIEINYIPNLSFIKNGGQRYIITGVKFIESDDGDNNEKISKIVNNCNKFIKNDIKSSPKLEYEYGKLDTGTCKLFYVYKDLIQGLCGEGLRFNYFRGQSHDYPLLPGALRYKKDSDYINDFESIYRKLALEFPETIDYVSLNPISNIAEREPNLSILQHYGLKTALLDITKNPYIAMLFMLDDNAWDLKNPTLYFFKIDDGISGKSSLFSEVRKSHTNERIIAQKGAFLNFEKVLDNNIKEKIPYVKLVLKFDANMYISIRKEDKINHYDIDVKTTQLINREIVSSENQLDELYSLLYFDTKFLNDMFVSVNKDLENKLKEYCYTKEDMFPDFENRIRYLSNKYKKSEEEAMRNAEHIIEYKDKADD
;
A
#
# COMPACT_ATOMS: atom_id res chain seq x y z
N MET A 1 5.72 -15.05 30.07
CA MET A 1 6.87 -14.90 29.15
C MET A 1 8.12 -14.61 29.96
N SER A 2 9.30 -15.09 29.54
CA SER A 2 10.58 -14.58 30.07
C SER A 2 11.05 -13.48 29.13
N ILE A 3 11.19 -12.26 29.64
CA ILE A 3 11.62 -11.08 28.87
C ILE A 3 13.10 -10.85 29.13
N ASN A 4 13.89 -10.79 28.06
CA ASN A 4 15.25 -10.32 28.08
C ASN A 4 15.23 -8.80 28.23
N THR A 5 15.59 -8.32 29.42
CA THR A 5 15.60 -6.90 29.76
C THR A 5 16.61 -6.09 28.95
N ASP A 6 17.65 -6.74 28.44
CA ASP A 6 18.71 -6.07 27.67
C ASP A 6 18.35 -5.97 26.19
N LYS A 7 17.50 -6.88 25.68
CA LYS A 7 17.12 -6.98 24.26
C LYS A 7 15.61 -7.19 24.07
N PRO A 8 14.76 -6.29 24.58
CA PRO A 8 13.32 -6.50 24.57
C PRO A 8 12.70 -6.55 23.16
N TYR A 9 13.28 -5.85 22.18
CA TYR A 9 12.76 -5.83 20.81
C TYR A 9 12.91 -7.19 20.09
N ALA A 10 13.94 -7.96 20.45
CA ALA A 10 14.10 -9.33 19.97
C ALA A 10 12.96 -10.23 20.51
N ASP A 11 12.48 -9.96 21.72
CA ASP A 11 11.34 -10.66 22.31
C ASP A 11 10.02 -10.22 21.68
N ILE A 12 9.83 -8.93 21.38
CA ILE A 12 8.65 -8.45 20.65
C ILE A 12 8.51 -9.22 19.33
N ILE A 13 9.59 -9.30 18.54
CA ILE A 13 9.59 -10.04 17.27
C ILE A 13 9.32 -11.54 17.48
N LYS A 14 9.87 -12.13 18.54
CA LYS A 14 9.70 -13.55 18.86
C LYS A 14 8.26 -13.89 19.26
N TYR A 15 7.61 -13.03 20.04
CA TYR A 15 6.29 -13.30 20.62
C TYR A 15 5.14 -12.77 19.76
N TYR A 16 5.39 -11.82 18.86
CA TYR A 16 4.36 -11.32 17.96
C TYR A 16 3.91 -12.40 16.96
N LYS A 17 2.60 -12.63 16.92
CA LYS A 17 1.91 -13.39 15.89
C LYS A 17 0.62 -12.65 15.56
N GLU A 18 0.38 -12.36 14.29
CA GLU A 18 -0.72 -11.50 13.84
C GLU A 18 -2.09 -12.00 14.34
N GLU A 19 -2.32 -13.31 14.25
CA GLU A 19 -3.54 -13.98 14.71
C GLU A 19 -3.76 -13.87 16.23
N GLY A 20 -2.74 -13.52 17.01
CA GLY A 20 -2.84 -13.26 18.44
C GLY A 20 -3.47 -11.90 18.76
N PHE A 21 -3.38 -10.94 17.85
CA PHE A 21 -3.72 -9.54 18.10
C PHE A 21 -4.79 -8.98 17.16
N PHE A 22 -5.12 -9.68 16.07
CA PHE A 22 -6.05 -9.21 15.06
C PHE A 22 -7.09 -10.27 14.67
N LYS A 23 -8.26 -9.80 14.21
CA LYS A 23 -9.21 -10.58 13.41
C LYS A 23 -9.20 -10.01 11.98
N LYS A 24 -8.59 -10.72 11.04
CA LYS A 24 -8.38 -10.35 9.65
C LYS A 24 -9.57 -10.69 8.76
N SER A 25 -9.90 -9.76 7.86
CA SER A 25 -10.73 -9.99 6.67
C SER A 25 -10.04 -9.41 5.44
N THR A 26 -10.01 -10.13 4.32
CA THR A 26 -9.30 -9.70 3.10
C THR A 26 -10.28 -9.46 1.94
N ILE A 27 -10.16 -8.29 1.31
CA ILE A 27 -10.89 -7.89 0.10
C ILE A 27 -9.88 -7.60 -1.01
N GLU A 28 -10.13 -8.07 -2.23
CA GLU A 28 -9.32 -7.74 -3.41
C GLU A 28 -10.14 -6.93 -4.42
N ILE A 29 -9.60 -5.79 -4.85
CA ILE A 29 -10.06 -5.05 -6.03
C ILE A 29 -9.18 -5.48 -7.19
N ASN A 30 -9.77 -6.14 -8.19
CA ASN A 30 -9.03 -6.63 -9.34
C ASN A 30 -9.12 -5.65 -10.50
N TYR A 31 -8.01 -5.45 -11.18
CA TYR A 31 -7.93 -4.60 -12.37
C TYR A 31 -6.99 -5.19 -13.41
N ILE A 32 -7.22 -4.80 -14.65
CA ILE A 32 -6.41 -5.14 -15.82
C ILE A 32 -6.15 -3.87 -16.65
N PRO A 33 -5.22 -3.92 -17.60
CA PRO A 33 -5.02 -2.83 -18.54
C PRO A 33 -6.24 -2.72 -19.45
N ASN A 34 -6.60 -1.48 -19.78
CA ASN A 34 -7.67 -1.23 -20.72
C ASN A 34 -7.12 -1.30 -22.15
N LEU A 35 -7.42 -2.38 -22.86
CA LEU A 35 -6.93 -2.57 -24.22
C LEU A 35 -7.59 -1.60 -25.21
N SER A 36 -8.80 -1.08 -24.91
CA SER A 36 -9.44 -0.05 -25.73
C SER A 36 -8.70 1.30 -25.67
N PHE A 37 -7.89 1.54 -24.62
CA PHE A 37 -7.07 2.75 -24.48
C PHE A 37 -6.13 2.95 -25.66
N ILE A 38 -5.48 1.87 -26.11
CA ILE A 38 -4.46 1.90 -27.17
C ILE A 38 -5.03 2.51 -28.46
N LYS A 39 -6.34 2.38 -28.68
CA LYS A 39 -7.03 2.86 -29.89
C LYS A 39 -7.67 4.24 -29.72
N ASN A 40 -8.21 4.57 -28.54
CA ASN A 40 -9.05 5.76 -28.36
C ASN A 40 -8.54 6.78 -27.32
N GLY A 41 -7.43 6.52 -26.64
CA GLY A 41 -6.86 7.45 -25.64
C GLY A 41 -7.68 7.64 -24.36
N GLY A 42 -8.55 6.68 -24.01
CA GLY A 42 -9.44 6.72 -22.83
C GLY A 42 -8.76 6.46 -21.46
N GLN A 43 -9.42 5.71 -20.58
CA GLN A 43 -8.83 5.26 -19.30
C GLN A 43 -7.86 4.10 -19.54
N ARG A 44 -6.70 4.06 -18.87
CA ARG A 44 -5.66 3.03 -19.09
C ARG A 44 -5.90 1.69 -18.38
N TYR A 45 -6.87 1.60 -17.49
CA TYR A 45 -7.20 0.39 -16.72
C TYR A 45 -8.71 0.14 -16.66
N ILE A 46 -9.09 -1.12 -16.47
CA ILE A 46 -10.47 -1.54 -16.20
C ILE A 46 -10.49 -2.28 -14.87
N ILE A 47 -11.46 -1.94 -14.03
CA ILE A 47 -11.72 -2.65 -12.77
C ILE A 47 -12.61 -3.83 -13.11
N THR A 48 -12.14 -5.05 -12.87
CA THR A 48 -12.84 -6.28 -13.30
C THR A 48 -13.77 -6.82 -12.23
N GLY A 49 -13.56 -6.42 -10.97
CA GLY A 49 -14.47 -6.72 -9.88
C GLY A 49 -13.83 -6.59 -8.51
N VAL A 50 -14.65 -6.81 -7.48
CA VAL A 50 -14.22 -6.88 -6.09
C VAL A 50 -14.59 -8.24 -5.52
N LYS A 51 -13.66 -8.85 -4.79
CA LYS A 51 -13.81 -10.20 -4.22
C LYS A 51 -13.52 -10.18 -2.73
N PHE A 52 -14.30 -10.94 -1.98
CA PHE A 52 -14.03 -11.20 -0.57
C PHE A 52 -13.32 -12.56 -0.49
N ILE A 53 -12.11 -12.58 0.04
CA ILE A 53 -11.18 -13.70 -0.11
C ILE A 53 -11.24 -14.64 1.09
N GLU A 54 -10.98 -14.10 2.27
CA GLU A 54 -10.88 -14.86 3.52
C GLU A 54 -11.24 -13.97 4.70
N SER A 55 -11.65 -14.60 5.80
CA SER A 55 -11.92 -13.91 7.05
C SER A 55 -11.84 -14.87 8.23
N ASP A 56 -11.15 -14.47 9.29
CA ASP A 56 -11.24 -15.09 10.62
C ASP A 56 -12.15 -14.27 11.56
N ASP A 57 -12.70 -13.15 11.07
CA ASP A 57 -13.64 -12.28 11.76
C ASP A 57 -15.08 -12.76 11.52
N GLY A 58 -15.43 -13.85 12.22
CA GLY A 58 -16.76 -14.45 12.13
C GLY A 58 -17.91 -13.47 12.42
N ASP A 59 -17.66 -12.43 13.22
CA ASP A 59 -18.69 -11.47 13.66
C ASP A 59 -19.10 -10.51 12.53
N ASN A 60 -18.15 -10.11 11.66
CA ASN A 60 -18.38 -9.12 10.62
C ASN A 60 -18.44 -9.72 9.19
N ASN A 61 -18.07 -10.99 9.04
CA ASN A 61 -17.96 -11.69 7.75
C ASN A 61 -19.18 -11.48 6.82
N GLU A 62 -20.39 -11.81 7.27
CA GLU A 62 -21.60 -11.72 6.43
C GLU A 62 -21.88 -10.30 5.93
N LYS A 63 -21.70 -9.30 6.81
CA LYS A 63 -21.90 -7.88 6.48
C LYS A 63 -20.86 -7.40 5.47
N ILE A 64 -19.59 -7.77 5.67
CA ILE A 64 -18.50 -7.44 4.75
C ILE A 64 -18.77 -8.08 3.37
N SER A 65 -19.11 -9.37 3.35
CA SER A 65 -19.45 -10.10 2.12
C SER A 65 -20.61 -9.44 1.36
N LYS A 66 -21.67 -8.99 2.06
CA LYS A 66 -22.79 -8.28 1.44
C LYS A 66 -22.35 -6.96 0.78
N ILE A 67 -21.52 -6.16 1.46
CA ILE A 67 -20.97 -4.91 0.92
C ILE A 67 -20.15 -5.19 -0.35
N VAL A 68 -19.24 -6.16 -0.28
CA VAL A 68 -18.39 -6.55 -1.41
C VAL A 68 -19.22 -7.04 -2.59
N ASN A 69 -20.24 -7.87 -2.35
CA ASN A 69 -21.11 -8.39 -3.40
C ASN A 69 -21.91 -7.29 -4.08
N ASN A 70 -22.38 -6.28 -3.35
CA ASN A 70 -23.08 -5.14 -3.93
C ASN A 70 -22.15 -4.28 -4.80
N CYS A 71 -20.94 -3.99 -4.30
CA CYS A 71 -19.92 -3.26 -5.06
C CYS A 71 -19.52 -4.03 -6.35
N ASN A 72 -19.31 -5.34 -6.25
CA ASN A 72 -18.98 -6.18 -7.39
C ASN A 72 -20.11 -6.25 -8.43
N LYS A 73 -21.37 -6.30 -7.99
CA LYS A 73 -22.53 -6.22 -8.90
C LYS A 73 -22.56 -4.90 -9.67
N PHE A 74 -22.29 -3.79 -8.99
CA PHE A 74 -22.20 -2.48 -9.62
C PHE A 74 -21.12 -2.45 -10.71
N ILE A 75 -19.90 -2.92 -10.41
CA ILE A 75 -18.79 -2.98 -11.39
C ILE A 75 -19.15 -3.87 -12.58
N LYS A 76 -19.71 -5.06 -12.34
CA LYS A 76 -20.14 -5.96 -13.43
C LYS A 76 -21.22 -5.35 -14.31
N ASN A 77 -22.13 -4.57 -13.74
CA ASN A 77 -23.15 -3.86 -14.50
C ASN A 77 -22.53 -2.72 -15.33
N ASP A 78 -21.61 -1.94 -14.75
CA ASP A 78 -20.86 -0.89 -15.48
C ASP A 78 -20.18 -1.45 -16.72
N ILE A 79 -19.41 -2.55 -16.59
CA ILE A 79 -18.73 -3.20 -17.71
C ILE A 79 -19.75 -3.60 -18.80
N LYS A 80 -20.87 -4.20 -18.41
CA LYS A 80 -21.92 -4.66 -19.37
C LYS A 80 -22.62 -3.51 -20.09
N SER A 81 -22.88 -2.40 -19.39
CA SER A 81 -23.58 -1.25 -19.97
C SER A 81 -22.67 -0.27 -20.69
N SER A 82 -21.36 -0.35 -20.45
CA SER A 82 -20.37 0.53 -21.08
C SER A 82 -20.33 0.31 -22.59
N PRO A 83 -20.13 1.39 -23.39
CA PRO A 83 -19.90 1.24 -24.83
C PRO A 83 -18.74 0.28 -25.08
N LYS A 84 -18.92 -0.68 -25.98
CA LYS A 84 -17.82 -1.55 -26.41
C LYS A 84 -17.09 -0.90 -27.57
N LEU A 85 -15.76 -1.02 -27.59
CA LEU A 85 -14.97 -0.60 -28.74
C LEU A 85 -14.99 -1.70 -29.79
N GLU A 86 -15.60 -1.44 -30.94
CA GLU A 86 -15.51 -2.33 -32.10
C GLU A 86 -14.14 -2.17 -32.77
N TYR A 87 -13.52 -3.29 -33.13
CA TYR A 87 -12.27 -3.33 -33.88
C TYR A 87 -12.24 -4.60 -34.75
N GLU A 88 -11.21 -4.72 -35.60
CA GLU A 88 -11.11 -5.74 -36.65
C GLU A 88 -11.34 -7.19 -36.18
N TYR A 89 -11.04 -7.52 -34.92
CA TYR A 89 -11.16 -8.88 -34.38
C TYR A 89 -12.26 -9.06 -33.32
N GLY A 90 -13.04 -8.02 -32.98
CA GLY A 90 -14.12 -8.17 -32.01
C GLY A 90 -14.58 -6.88 -31.33
N LYS A 91 -15.05 -7.02 -30.08
CA LYS A 91 -15.54 -5.92 -29.24
C LYS A 91 -14.82 -5.91 -27.90
N LEU A 92 -14.14 -4.83 -27.56
CA LEU A 92 -13.46 -4.67 -26.28
C LEU A 92 -14.33 -3.95 -25.27
N ASP A 93 -14.30 -4.43 -24.03
CA ASP A 93 -14.88 -3.69 -22.91
C ASP A 93 -14.07 -2.42 -22.66
N THR A 94 -14.76 -1.32 -22.42
CA THR A 94 -14.12 -0.03 -22.11
C THR A 94 -14.09 0.23 -20.61
N GLY A 95 -15.16 -0.12 -19.89
CA GLY A 95 -15.35 0.15 -18.47
C GLY A 95 -15.28 1.65 -18.13
N THR A 96 -16.31 2.20 -17.48
CA THR A 96 -16.29 3.63 -17.12
C THR A 96 -16.02 3.88 -15.65
N CYS A 97 -16.06 2.82 -14.84
CA CYS A 97 -15.81 2.89 -13.42
C CYS A 97 -14.41 3.44 -13.08
N LYS A 98 -14.37 4.47 -12.23
CA LYS A 98 -13.14 5.03 -11.68
C LYS A 98 -12.81 4.41 -10.34
N LEU A 99 -11.53 4.09 -10.14
CA LEU A 99 -11.07 3.36 -8.95
C LEU A 99 -11.37 4.09 -7.64
N PHE A 100 -11.27 5.43 -7.65
CA PHE A 100 -11.62 6.25 -6.49
C PHE A 100 -13.04 6.00 -5.98
N TYR A 101 -14.03 5.82 -6.88
CA TYR A 101 -15.41 5.58 -6.47
C TYR A 101 -15.63 4.17 -5.92
N VAL A 102 -14.89 3.17 -6.43
CA VAL A 102 -14.87 1.83 -5.83
C VAL A 102 -14.34 1.89 -4.39
N TYR A 103 -13.23 2.60 -4.15
CA TYR A 103 -12.74 2.84 -2.80
C TYR A 103 -13.77 3.58 -1.94
N LYS A 104 -14.39 4.64 -2.47
CA LYS A 104 -15.38 5.44 -1.75
C LYS A 104 -16.58 4.59 -1.30
N ASP A 105 -17.12 3.75 -2.19
CA ASP A 105 -18.25 2.88 -1.87
C ASP A 105 -17.90 1.84 -0.79
N LEU A 106 -16.70 1.24 -0.90
CA LEU A 106 -16.20 0.31 0.12
C LEU A 106 -15.96 1.01 1.46
N ILE A 107 -15.36 2.21 1.45
CA ILE A 107 -15.17 3.04 2.64
C ILE A 107 -16.52 3.35 3.29
N GLN A 108 -17.50 3.80 2.52
CA GLN A 108 -18.83 4.10 3.04
C GLN A 108 -19.52 2.86 3.64
N GLY A 109 -19.42 1.71 2.98
CA GLY A 109 -19.98 0.46 3.48
C GLY A 109 -19.32 -0.02 4.77
N LEU A 110 -17.98 0.00 4.82
CA LEU A 110 -17.20 -0.47 5.98
C LEU A 110 -17.28 0.50 7.17
N CYS A 111 -17.28 1.81 6.93
CA CYS A 111 -17.36 2.82 7.99
C CYS A 111 -18.80 3.09 8.46
N GLY A 112 -19.80 2.65 7.69
CA GLY A 112 -21.22 2.85 7.99
C GLY A 112 -21.69 2.20 9.28
N GLU A 113 -22.91 2.54 9.71
CA GLU A 113 -23.46 2.20 11.03
C GLU A 113 -23.42 0.70 11.39
N GLY A 114 -23.41 -0.19 10.39
CA GLY A 114 -23.43 -1.64 10.57
C GLY A 114 -22.08 -2.28 10.94
N LEU A 115 -20.95 -1.66 10.56
CA LEU A 115 -19.60 -2.21 10.74
C LEU A 115 -18.69 -1.27 11.56
N ARG A 116 -18.76 0.04 11.31
CA ARG A 116 -18.08 1.10 12.07
C ARG A 116 -16.56 0.96 12.15
N PHE A 117 -15.91 0.57 11.05
CA PHE A 117 -14.45 0.73 10.93
C PHE A 117 -14.09 2.23 11.00
N ASN A 118 -13.12 2.59 11.84
CA ASN A 118 -12.89 3.98 12.27
C ASN A 118 -11.43 4.44 12.21
N TYR A 119 -10.49 3.53 11.98
CA TYR A 119 -9.07 3.84 11.78
C TYR A 119 -8.55 3.20 10.51
N PHE A 120 -7.53 3.81 9.90
CA PHE A 120 -7.07 3.44 8.57
C PHE A 120 -5.55 3.53 8.44
N ARG A 121 -5.00 2.72 7.54
CA ARG A 121 -3.58 2.80 7.15
C ARG A 121 -3.39 2.39 5.69
N GLY A 122 -2.67 3.21 4.92
CA GLY A 122 -2.21 2.82 3.59
C GLY A 122 -0.82 2.23 3.60
N GLN A 123 -0.57 1.32 2.67
CA GLN A 123 0.76 0.83 2.29
C GLN A 123 0.84 0.80 0.76
N SER A 124 1.96 1.25 0.19
CA SER A 124 2.19 1.23 -1.26
C SER A 124 2.32 -0.17 -1.86
N HIS A 125 2.44 -1.19 -1.01
CA HIS A 125 2.43 -2.59 -1.39
C HIS A 125 1.86 -3.45 -0.26
N ASP A 126 1.54 -4.70 -0.59
CA ASP A 126 1.08 -5.71 0.34
C ASP A 126 2.22 -6.34 1.16
N TYR A 127 2.90 -5.53 1.94
CA TYR A 127 3.87 -6.01 2.93
C TYR A 127 3.17 -6.35 4.27
N PRO A 128 3.79 -7.20 5.12
CA PRO A 128 3.27 -7.49 6.46
C PRO A 128 2.94 -6.22 7.25
N LEU A 129 1.88 -6.26 8.04
CA LEU A 129 1.42 -5.17 8.90
C LEU A 129 2.34 -5.01 10.12
N LEU A 130 3.59 -4.60 9.87
CA LEU A 130 4.63 -4.45 10.87
C LEU A 130 5.19 -3.03 10.88
N PRO A 131 5.50 -2.47 12.06
CA PRO A 131 6.20 -1.21 12.20
C PRO A 131 7.67 -1.34 11.75
N GLY A 132 8.36 -0.21 11.61
CA GLY A 132 9.70 -0.16 11.05
C GLY A 132 10.70 -1.08 11.77
N ALA A 133 10.73 -1.06 13.10
CA ALA A 133 11.66 -1.89 13.88
C ALA A 133 11.44 -3.39 13.63
N LEU A 134 10.19 -3.83 13.58
CA LEU A 134 9.84 -5.24 13.50
C LEU A 134 10.00 -5.84 12.09
N ARG A 135 10.38 -5.03 11.09
CA ARG A 135 10.74 -5.51 9.75
C ARG A 135 12.17 -6.05 9.69
N TYR A 136 12.99 -5.78 10.70
CA TYR A 136 14.34 -6.33 10.79
C TYR A 136 14.33 -7.77 11.31
N LYS A 137 15.42 -8.50 11.03
CA LYS A 137 15.64 -9.82 11.63
C LYS A 137 15.86 -9.66 13.13
N LYS A 138 15.34 -10.62 13.91
CA LYS A 138 15.42 -10.65 15.37
C LYS A 138 16.83 -10.38 15.92
N ASP A 139 17.85 -10.99 15.33
CA ASP A 139 19.22 -10.92 15.84
C ASP A 139 20.07 -9.85 15.12
N SER A 140 19.44 -8.96 14.33
CA SER A 140 20.15 -7.83 13.70
C SER A 140 20.71 -6.84 14.73
N ASP A 141 21.80 -6.17 14.36
CA ASP A 141 22.45 -5.15 15.18
C ASP A 141 21.46 -4.07 15.61
N TYR A 142 20.61 -3.59 14.69
CA TYR A 142 19.59 -2.59 15.00
C TYR A 142 18.64 -3.01 16.12
N ILE A 143 18.16 -4.26 16.10
CA ILE A 143 17.25 -4.78 17.13
C ILE A 143 17.97 -4.99 18.46
N ASN A 144 19.22 -5.46 18.41
CA ASN A 144 20.03 -5.66 19.61
C ASN A 144 20.41 -4.34 20.29
N ASP A 145 20.62 -3.29 19.49
CA ASP A 145 21.15 -2.00 19.96
C ASP A 145 20.05 -0.95 20.18
N PHE A 146 18.78 -1.25 19.89
CA PHE A 146 17.69 -0.27 19.95
C PHE A 146 17.64 0.49 21.28
N GLU A 147 17.72 -0.20 22.42
CA GLU A 147 17.68 0.43 23.75
C GLU A 147 18.92 1.29 24.03
N SER A 148 20.09 0.88 23.52
CA SER A 148 21.34 1.66 23.61
C SER A 148 21.24 2.93 22.78
N ILE A 149 20.72 2.83 21.55
CA ILE A 149 20.48 3.96 20.66
C ILE A 149 19.51 4.94 21.31
N TYR A 150 18.36 4.46 21.80
CA TYR A 150 17.37 5.31 22.47
C TYR A 150 17.97 6.02 23.69
N ARG A 151 18.67 5.29 24.55
CA ARG A 151 19.34 5.87 25.72
C ARG A 151 20.38 6.92 25.35
N LYS A 152 21.19 6.65 24.33
CA LYS A 152 22.20 7.59 23.84
C LYS A 152 21.56 8.87 23.30
N LEU A 153 20.50 8.74 22.50
CA LEU A 153 19.77 9.91 21.98
C LEU A 153 19.14 10.74 23.10
N ALA A 154 18.60 10.12 24.14
CA ALA A 154 18.08 10.85 25.30
C ALA A 154 19.18 11.60 26.09
N LEU A 155 20.41 11.06 26.13
CA LEU A 155 21.55 11.75 26.74
C LEU A 155 22.06 12.91 25.87
N GLU A 156 22.05 12.75 24.55
CA GLU A 156 22.49 13.79 23.60
C GLU A 156 21.44 14.90 23.45
N PHE A 157 20.15 14.58 23.57
CA PHE A 157 19.03 15.50 23.37
C PHE A 157 18.01 15.47 24.52
N PRO A 158 18.43 15.76 25.78
CA PRO A 158 17.59 15.63 26.97
C PRO A 158 16.39 16.59 26.98
N GLU A 159 16.47 17.71 26.27
CA GLU A 159 15.36 18.67 26.14
C GLU A 159 14.27 18.22 25.15
N THR A 160 14.53 17.14 24.39
CA THR A 160 13.64 16.67 23.31
C THR A 160 12.99 15.33 23.65
N ILE A 161 13.76 14.39 24.21
CA ILE A 161 13.28 13.06 24.56
C ILE A 161 13.90 12.59 25.87
N ASP A 162 13.08 11.90 26.67
CA ASP A 162 13.53 11.18 27.85
C ASP A 162 13.71 9.71 27.53
N TYR A 163 14.68 9.06 28.18
CA TYR A 163 14.78 7.60 28.17
C TYR A 163 13.91 7.01 29.28
N VAL A 164 12.91 6.22 28.89
CA VAL A 164 12.09 5.45 29.82
C VAL A 164 12.36 3.98 29.53
N SER A 165 12.85 3.21 30.51
CA SER A 165 13.09 1.76 30.34
C SER A 165 11.79 1.01 30.03
N LEU A 166 11.85 0.02 29.12
CA LEU A 166 10.70 -0.86 28.82
C LEU A 166 10.34 -1.78 30.00
N ASN A 167 11.31 -2.07 30.87
CA ASN A 167 11.08 -2.82 32.09
C ASN A 167 10.98 -1.85 33.28
N PRO A 168 9.90 -1.89 34.09
CA PRO A 168 8.71 -2.76 33.99
C PRO A 168 7.75 -2.43 32.84
N ILE A 169 6.98 -3.44 32.38
CA ILE A 169 5.97 -3.34 31.30
C ILE A 169 4.97 -2.18 31.51
N SER A 170 4.72 -1.80 32.77
CA SER A 170 3.91 -0.63 33.11
C SER A 170 4.38 0.68 32.46
N ASN A 171 5.65 0.74 32.04
CA ASN A 171 6.27 1.91 31.43
C ASN A 171 5.96 2.04 29.93
N ILE A 172 5.37 1.03 29.27
CA ILE A 172 5.07 1.08 27.84
C ILE A 172 4.29 2.35 27.46
N ALA A 173 3.26 2.69 28.24
CA ALA A 173 2.45 3.88 27.99
C ALA A 173 3.24 5.20 28.17
N GLU A 174 4.25 5.22 29.03
CA GLU A 174 5.10 6.38 29.28
C GLU A 174 6.19 6.54 28.19
N ARG A 175 6.60 5.43 27.55
CA ARG A 175 7.54 5.42 26.42
C ARG A 175 6.93 5.95 25.12
N GLU A 176 5.62 5.79 24.93
CA GLU A 176 4.92 6.12 23.68
C GLU A 176 5.20 7.53 23.13
N PRO A 177 5.16 8.62 23.93
CA PRO A 177 5.46 9.96 23.43
C PRO A 177 6.90 10.08 22.90
N ASN A 178 7.88 9.49 23.60
CA ASN A 178 9.28 9.52 23.19
C ASN A 178 9.50 8.71 21.90
N LEU A 179 8.90 7.53 21.80
CA LEU A 179 8.95 6.73 20.57
C LEU A 179 8.29 7.44 19.39
N SER A 180 7.21 8.19 19.63
CA SER A 180 6.58 9.00 18.59
C SER A 180 7.50 10.11 18.09
N ILE A 181 8.25 10.77 18.97
CA ILE A 181 9.23 11.80 18.59
C ILE A 181 10.38 11.18 17.80
N LEU A 182 10.91 10.04 18.26
CA LEU A 182 11.94 9.31 17.54
C LEU A 182 11.50 8.89 16.12
N GLN A 183 10.26 8.39 15.98
CA GLN A 183 9.68 8.02 14.68
C GLN A 183 9.44 9.24 13.78
N HIS A 184 9.11 10.38 14.36
CA HIS A 184 8.97 11.64 13.64
C HIS A 184 10.27 12.02 12.93
N TYR A 185 11.40 11.89 13.61
CA TYR A 185 12.73 12.12 13.04
C TYR A 185 13.27 10.95 12.19
N GLY A 186 12.48 9.88 12.03
CA GLY A 186 12.76 8.79 11.09
C GLY A 186 13.39 7.53 11.71
N LEU A 187 13.58 7.48 13.03
CA LEU A 187 14.00 6.26 13.70
C LEU A 187 12.91 5.18 13.55
N LYS A 188 13.32 3.94 13.24
CA LYS A 188 12.38 2.83 13.05
C LYS A 188 11.93 2.29 14.40
N THR A 189 10.76 2.68 14.88
CA THR A 189 10.25 2.25 16.20
C THR A 189 9.27 1.07 16.10
N ALA A 190 8.74 0.65 17.25
CA ALA A 190 7.68 -0.36 17.37
C ALA A 190 6.26 0.22 17.22
N LEU A 191 6.13 1.51 16.88
CA LEU A 191 4.84 2.16 16.67
C LEU A 191 4.46 2.10 15.18
N LEU A 192 3.21 1.74 14.91
CA LEU A 192 2.63 1.74 13.58
C LEU A 192 1.59 2.86 13.45
N ASP A 193 1.83 3.84 12.58
CA ASP A 193 0.90 4.95 12.34
C ASP A 193 -0.46 4.46 11.78
N ILE A 194 -1.55 4.92 12.38
CA ILE A 194 -2.92 4.80 11.87
C ILE A 194 -3.62 6.15 11.96
N THR A 195 -4.63 6.40 11.12
CA THR A 195 -5.35 7.69 11.07
C THR A 195 -6.86 7.47 11.14
N LYS A 196 -7.61 8.41 11.72
CA LYS A 196 -9.09 8.43 11.64
C LYS A 196 -9.62 8.83 10.26
N ASN A 197 -8.75 9.19 9.30
CA ASN A 197 -9.17 9.64 7.98
C ASN A 197 -8.77 8.63 6.88
N PRO A 198 -9.73 7.99 6.19
CA PRO A 198 -9.43 7.00 5.16
C PRO A 198 -8.73 7.60 3.94
N TYR A 199 -8.96 8.89 3.63
CA TYR A 199 -8.32 9.55 2.49
C TYR A 199 -6.85 9.89 2.76
N ILE A 200 -6.49 10.21 4.00
CA ILE A 200 -5.09 10.32 4.42
C ILE A 200 -4.41 8.96 4.31
N ALA A 201 -5.06 7.88 4.74
CA ALA A 201 -4.53 6.53 4.54
C ALA A 201 -4.35 6.19 3.05
N MET A 202 -5.27 6.59 2.17
CA MET A 202 -5.11 6.42 0.72
C MET A 202 -3.89 7.18 0.16
N LEU A 203 -3.52 8.35 0.70
CA LEU A 203 -2.30 9.04 0.28
C LEU A 203 -1.04 8.22 0.57
N PHE A 204 -0.99 7.53 1.72
CA PHE A 204 0.11 6.60 2.07
C PHE A 204 0.09 5.30 1.26
N MET A 205 -1.04 4.98 0.63
CA MET A 205 -1.17 3.83 -0.26
C MET A 205 -0.61 4.13 -1.66
N LEU A 206 -0.49 5.40 -2.06
CA LEU A 206 0.09 5.76 -3.36
C LEU A 206 1.59 5.50 -3.37
N ASP A 207 2.09 4.95 -4.47
CA ASP A 207 3.52 4.71 -4.65
C ASP A 207 4.20 5.94 -5.25
N ASP A 208 5.27 6.42 -4.61
CA ASP A 208 6.11 7.47 -5.18
C ASP A 208 7.03 6.94 -6.30
N ASN A 209 7.22 5.62 -6.37
CA ASN A 209 8.02 4.95 -7.39
C ASN A 209 7.12 4.02 -8.22
N ALA A 210 6.12 4.61 -8.90
CA ALA A 210 5.06 3.89 -9.64
C ALA A 210 5.52 3.09 -10.88
N TRP A 211 6.82 2.87 -11.03
CA TRP A 211 7.44 2.10 -12.11
C TRP A 211 7.51 0.59 -11.81
N ASP A 212 7.31 0.20 -10.55
CA ASP A 212 7.20 -1.20 -10.16
C ASP A 212 5.73 -1.54 -9.92
N LEU A 213 5.22 -2.56 -10.60
CA LEU A 213 3.86 -3.03 -10.39
C LEU A 213 3.74 -3.61 -8.98
N LYS A 214 3.05 -2.87 -8.10
CA LYS A 214 2.84 -3.23 -6.70
C LYS A 214 1.37 -3.52 -6.44
N ASN A 215 1.09 -4.04 -5.24
CA ASN A 215 -0.27 -4.27 -4.74
C ASN A 215 -0.60 -3.27 -3.62
N PRO A 216 -0.95 -2.01 -3.95
CA PRO A 216 -1.32 -1.03 -2.93
C PRO A 216 -2.41 -1.58 -2.00
N THR A 217 -2.25 -1.36 -0.71
CA THR A 217 -3.10 -1.95 0.33
C THR A 217 -3.61 -0.89 1.29
N LEU A 218 -4.91 -0.93 1.58
CA LEU A 218 -5.59 -0.08 2.56
C LEU A 218 -6.16 -0.95 3.68
N TYR A 219 -5.77 -0.63 4.91
CA TYR A 219 -6.25 -1.30 6.12
C TYR A 219 -7.33 -0.45 6.79
N PHE A 220 -8.34 -1.12 7.32
CA PHE A 220 -9.46 -0.58 8.06
C PHE A 220 -9.49 -1.27 9.41
N PHE A 221 -9.33 -0.55 10.51
CA PHE A 221 -9.37 -1.09 11.86
C PHE A 221 -10.67 -0.66 12.54
N LYS A 222 -11.24 -1.59 13.31
CA LYS A 222 -12.39 -1.35 14.18
C LYS A 222 -11.89 -1.30 15.60
N ILE A 223 -11.84 -0.09 16.16
CA ILE A 223 -11.26 0.17 17.48
C ILE A 223 -12.33 0.80 18.35
N ASP A 224 -12.55 0.24 19.54
CA ASP A 224 -13.38 0.86 20.56
C ASP A 224 -12.49 1.69 21.48
N ASP A 225 -12.53 3.02 21.30
CA ASP A 225 -11.67 3.98 22.03
C ASP A 225 -11.79 3.82 23.58
N GLY A 226 -12.92 3.28 24.10
CA GLY A 226 -13.15 3.12 25.54
C GLY A 226 -12.56 1.85 26.16
N ILE A 227 -12.49 0.75 25.42
CA ILE A 227 -12.12 -0.60 25.93
C ILE A 227 -10.79 -1.06 25.32
N SER A 228 -10.61 -0.85 24.01
CA SER A 228 -9.46 -1.36 23.27
C SER A 228 -8.14 -0.69 23.65
N GLY A 229 -8.14 0.58 24.10
CA GLY A 229 -6.91 1.30 24.45
C GLY A 229 -6.08 0.67 25.59
N LYS A 230 -6.70 -0.13 26.46
CA LYS A 230 -6.03 -0.79 27.60
C LYS A 230 -5.76 -2.28 27.38
N SER A 231 -6.52 -2.94 26.52
CA SER A 231 -6.46 -4.41 26.36
C SER A 231 -6.12 -4.89 24.94
N SER A 232 -5.80 -3.95 24.04
CA SER A 232 -5.34 -4.21 22.67
C SER A 232 -4.02 -3.46 22.37
N LEU A 233 -3.46 -3.68 21.17
CA LEU A 233 -2.28 -2.94 20.68
C LEU A 233 -2.54 -1.44 20.45
N PHE A 234 -3.79 -0.99 20.46
CA PHE A 234 -4.14 0.40 20.18
C PHE A 234 -3.67 1.37 21.27
N SER A 235 -3.13 2.51 20.86
CA SER A 235 -2.75 3.62 21.75
C SER A 235 -3.20 4.95 21.16
N GLU A 236 -4.06 5.67 21.90
CA GLU A 236 -4.39 7.06 21.61
C GLU A 236 -3.35 7.96 22.26
N VAL A 237 -2.64 8.74 21.45
CA VAL A 237 -1.48 9.50 21.93
C VAL A 237 -1.95 10.78 22.61
N ARG A 238 -1.35 11.08 23.76
CA ARG A 238 -1.56 12.35 24.45
C ARG A 238 -1.09 13.48 23.54
N LYS A 239 -2.02 14.33 23.12
CA LYS A 239 -1.71 15.51 22.31
C LYS A 239 -0.89 16.49 23.14
N SER A 240 0.38 16.68 22.80
CA SER A 240 1.23 17.75 23.31
C SER A 240 1.61 18.71 22.19
N HIS A 241 2.00 19.93 22.55
CA HIS A 241 2.50 20.95 21.62
C HIS A 241 3.80 20.53 20.90
N THR A 242 4.46 19.46 21.37
CA THR A 242 5.68 18.88 20.78
C THR A 242 5.41 17.80 19.74
N ASN A 243 4.14 17.48 19.45
CA ASN A 243 3.78 16.38 18.55
C ASN A 243 2.80 16.83 17.44
N GLU A 244 3.20 17.86 16.70
CA GLU A 244 2.42 18.50 15.63
C GLU A 244 1.94 17.49 14.56
N ARG A 245 2.75 16.46 14.27
CA ARG A 245 2.43 15.37 13.34
C ARG A 245 1.15 14.61 13.74
N ILE A 246 0.96 14.34 15.02
CA ILE A 246 -0.23 13.64 15.52
C ILE A 246 -1.47 14.52 15.45
N ILE A 247 -1.30 15.82 15.74
CA ILE A 247 -2.37 16.81 15.69
C ILE A 247 -2.88 16.98 14.25
N ALA A 248 -1.98 17.08 13.27
CA ALA A 248 -2.36 17.23 11.86
C ALA A 248 -3.01 15.96 11.28
N GLN A 249 -2.55 14.78 11.68
CA GLN A 249 -3.00 13.51 11.09
C GLN A 249 -4.25 12.90 11.75
N LYS A 250 -4.76 13.52 12.83
CA LYS A 250 -5.71 12.87 13.77
C LYS A 250 -5.24 11.44 14.10
N GLY A 251 -3.93 11.29 14.28
CA GLY A 251 -3.22 10.02 14.28
C GLY A 251 -3.34 9.28 15.60
N ALA A 252 -3.27 7.96 15.53
CA ALA A 252 -3.06 7.07 16.67
C ALA A 252 -2.02 6.02 16.28
N PHE A 253 -1.64 5.17 17.22
CA PHE A 253 -0.68 4.10 16.95
C PHE A 253 -1.25 2.72 17.29
N LEU A 254 -0.76 1.72 16.58
CA LEU A 254 -0.66 0.37 17.13
C LEU A 254 0.74 0.25 17.74
N ASN A 255 0.81 0.11 19.06
CA ASN A 255 2.07 0.00 19.80
C ASN A 255 2.43 -1.48 19.98
N PHE A 256 3.43 -1.95 19.24
CA PHE A 256 3.87 -3.34 19.30
C PHE A 256 4.72 -3.67 20.54
N GLU A 257 5.17 -2.69 21.33
CA GLU A 257 5.76 -2.99 22.64
C GLU A 257 4.74 -3.70 23.56
N LYS A 258 3.44 -3.41 23.39
CA LYS A 258 2.33 -4.06 24.12
C LYS A 258 2.23 -5.57 23.87
N VAL A 259 2.90 -6.12 22.86
CA VAL A 259 3.02 -7.58 22.65
C VAL A 259 3.60 -8.29 23.88
N LEU A 260 4.44 -7.62 24.65
CA LEU A 260 5.04 -8.17 25.87
C LEU A 260 4.10 -8.14 27.10
N ASP A 261 2.97 -7.42 27.02
CA ASP A 261 2.00 -7.30 28.11
C ASP A 261 0.95 -8.42 28.03
N ASN A 262 0.95 -9.31 29.02
CA ASN A 262 -0.01 -10.42 29.11
C ASN A 262 -1.46 -9.96 29.35
N ASN A 263 -1.69 -8.68 29.66
CA ASN A 263 -3.03 -8.10 29.79
C ASN A 263 -3.67 -7.79 28.43
N ILE A 264 -2.88 -7.80 27.35
CA ILE A 264 -3.39 -7.62 25.99
C ILE A 264 -4.07 -8.90 25.52
N LYS A 265 -5.39 -8.86 25.44
CA LYS A 265 -6.25 -10.01 25.13
C LYS A 265 -7.26 -9.72 24.03
N GLU A 266 -7.55 -8.45 23.77
CA GLU A 266 -8.53 -8.03 22.79
C GLU A 266 -7.89 -7.97 21.41
N LYS A 267 -8.43 -8.77 20.49
CA LYS A 267 -8.04 -8.74 19.08
C LYS A 267 -8.76 -7.62 18.37
N ILE A 268 -8.02 -6.83 17.60
CA ILE A 268 -8.57 -5.73 16.80
C ILE A 268 -9.09 -6.30 15.47
N PRO A 269 -10.39 -6.20 15.16
CA PRO A 269 -10.87 -6.54 13.83
C PRO A 269 -10.33 -5.57 12.80
N TYR A 270 -9.84 -6.09 11.67
CA TYR A 270 -9.45 -5.27 10.54
C TYR A 270 -9.91 -5.87 9.20
N VAL A 271 -10.15 -4.98 8.24
CA VAL A 271 -10.30 -5.32 6.82
C VAL A 271 -9.08 -4.84 6.05
N LYS A 272 -8.44 -5.74 5.31
CA LYS A 272 -7.33 -5.48 4.40
C LYS A 272 -7.85 -5.46 2.97
N LEU A 273 -7.80 -4.30 2.35
CA LEU A 273 -8.24 -4.06 0.98
C LEU A 273 -7.01 -3.97 0.07
N VAL A 274 -6.85 -4.92 -0.85
CA VAL A 274 -5.69 -5.02 -1.74
C VAL A 274 -6.10 -4.68 -3.18
N LEU A 275 -5.40 -3.74 -3.80
CA LEU A 275 -5.51 -3.49 -5.23
C LEU A 275 -4.58 -4.46 -5.98
N LYS A 276 -5.14 -5.30 -6.84
CA LYS A 276 -4.42 -6.43 -7.43
C LYS A 276 -4.57 -6.46 -8.95
N PHE A 277 -3.43 -6.52 -9.63
CA PHE A 277 -3.38 -6.78 -11.06
C PHE A 277 -3.76 -8.23 -11.34
N ASP A 278 -4.81 -8.45 -12.12
CA ASP A 278 -5.27 -9.79 -12.49
C ASP A 278 -4.53 -10.27 -13.75
N ALA A 279 -3.31 -10.74 -13.56
CA ALA A 279 -2.45 -11.24 -14.64
C ALA A 279 -3.10 -12.38 -15.42
N ASN A 280 -3.83 -13.27 -14.75
CA ASN A 280 -4.47 -14.42 -15.38
C ASN A 280 -5.59 -13.98 -16.31
N MET A 281 -6.45 -13.07 -15.85
CA MET A 281 -7.51 -12.49 -16.68
C MET A 281 -6.94 -11.66 -17.83
N TYR A 282 -5.84 -10.93 -17.60
CA TYR A 282 -5.16 -10.21 -18.67
C TYR A 282 -4.63 -11.16 -19.76
N ILE A 283 -3.98 -12.25 -19.37
CA ILE A 283 -3.48 -13.28 -20.29
C ILE A 283 -4.63 -13.96 -21.04
N SER A 284 -5.76 -14.26 -20.39
CA SER A 284 -6.90 -14.91 -21.04
C SER A 284 -7.55 -14.01 -22.10
N ILE A 285 -7.77 -12.73 -21.77
CA ILE A 285 -8.32 -11.74 -22.71
C ILE A 285 -7.37 -11.58 -23.90
N ARG A 286 -6.05 -11.53 -23.67
CA ARG A 286 -5.06 -11.50 -24.76
C ARG A 286 -5.20 -12.67 -25.73
N LYS A 287 -5.43 -13.89 -25.21
CA LYS A 287 -5.55 -15.11 -26.02
C LYS A 287 -6.88 -15.18 -26.78
N GLU A 288 -7.97 -14.74 -26.16
CA GLU A 288 -9.33 -14.81 -26.72
C GLU A 288 -9.57 -13.72 -27.78
N ASP A 289 -9.08 -12.50 -27.55
CA ASP A 289 -9.45 -11.35 -28.38
C ASP A 289 -8.64 -11.24 -29.70
N LYS A 290 -7.54 -11.98 -29.89
CA LYS A 290 -6.63 -11.77 -31.04
C LYS A 290 -6.27 -10.29 -31.26
N ILE A 291 -6.31 -9.45 -30.21
CA ILE A 291 -5.76 -8.09 -30.27
C ILE A 291 -4.35 -8.24 -30.77
N ASN A 292 -3.98 -7.41 -31.74
CA ASN A 292 -2.75 -7.47 -32.53
C ASN A 292 -1.50 -7.23 -31.66
N HIS A 293 -1.24 -8.18 -30.78
CA HIS A 293 0.03 -8.74 -30.38
C HIS A 293 0.13 -10.17 -30.97
N TYR A 294 -0.69 -10.49 -31.96
CA TYR A 294 -0.65 -11.78 -32.64
C TYR A 294 0.71 -12.00 -33.32
N ASP A 295 1.39 -10.93 -33.76
CA ASP A 295 2.81 -10.99 -34.15
C ASP A 295 3.73 -11.40 -32.99
N ILE A 296 3.39 -11.09 -31.74
CA ILE A 296 4.17 -11.44 -30.56
C ILE A 296 3.99 -12.92 -30.23
N ASP A 297 2.78 -13.40 -29.96
CA ASP A 297 2.56 -14.76 -29.45
C ASP A 297 2.85 -15.85 -30.51
N VAL A 298 2.56 -15.56 -31.79
CA VAL A 298 2.86 -16.48 -32.91
C VAL A 298 4.36 -16.55 -33.18
N LYS A 299 5.09 -15.42 -33.17
CA LYS A 299 6.56 -15.44 -33.36
C LYS A 299 7.27 -16.06 -32.14
N THR A 300 6.82 -15.75 -30.92
CA THR A 300 7.42 -16.30 -29.69
C THR A 300 7.23 -17.83 -29.62
N THR A 301 6.04 -18.34 -29.95
CA THR A 301 5.75 -19.79 -29.93
C THR A 301 6.39 -20.54 -31.12
N GLN A 302 6.56 -19.91 -32.27
CA GLN A 302 7.29 -20.49 -33.42
C GLN A 302 8.81 -20.55 -33.20
N LEU A 303 9.38 -19.61 -32.43
CA LEU A 303 10.81 -19.55 -32.11
C LEU A 303 11.20 -20.48 -30.95
N ILE A 304 10.32 -20.68 -29.97
CA ILE A 304 10.56 -21.65 -28.88
C ILE A 304 10.52 -23.10 -29.38
N ASN A 305 9.70 -23.39 -30.40
CA ASN A 305 9.54 -24.74 -30.96
C ASN A 305 10.56 -25.09 -32.06
N ARG A 306 11.28 -24.11 -32.60
CA ARG A 306 12.44 -24.36 -33.47
C ARG A 306 13.66 -24.37 -32.57
N GLU A 307 14.28 -25.54 -32.40
CA GLU A 307 15.60 -25.63 -31.75
C GLU A 307 16.49 -24.47 -32.22
N ILE A 308 17.01 -23.75 -31.24
CA ILE A 308 17.83 -22.54 -31.29
C ILE A 308 18.66 -22.47 -32.58
N VAL A 309 18.12 -21.79 -33.59
CA VAL A 309 18.88 -21.17 -34.68
C VAL A 309 18.20 -19.84 -34.97
N SER A 310 18.31 -18.88 -34.05
CA SER A 310 17.75 -17.53 -34.23
C SER A 310 18.86 -16.52 -34.49
N SER A 311 18.81 -15.84 -35.64
CA SER A 311 19.68 -14.70 -35.98
C SER A 311 19.42 -13.50 -35.05
N GLU A 312 20.40 -12.63 -34.84
CA GLU A 312 20.34 -11.45 -33.94
C GLU A 312 19.05 -10.63 -34.09
N ASN A 313 18.60 -10.36 -35.33
CA ASN A 313 17.37 -9.61 -35.60
C ASN A 313 16.08 -10.19 -34.97
N GLN A 314 16.01 -11.50 -34.72
CA GLN A 314 14.83 -12.13 -34.09
C GLN A 314 14.82 -11.97 -32.57
N LEU A 315 16.01 -11.88 -31.97
CA LEU A 315 16.16 -11.59 -30.54
C LEU A 315 15.79 -10.13 -30.25
N ASP A 316 16.22 -9.18 -31.08
CA ASP A 316 15.90 -7.76 -30.92
C ASP A 316 14.41 -7.46 -31.05
N GLU A 317 13.72 -8.16 -31.95
CA GLU A 317 12.27 -8.07 -32.08
C GLU A 317 11.57 -8.62 -30.82
N LEU A 318 12.01 -9.76 -30.28
CA LEU A 318 11.47 -10.33 -29.04
C LEU A 318 11.69 -9.41 -27.83
N TYR A 319 12.89 -8.82 -27.69
CA TYR A 319 13.20 -7.86 -26.63
C TYR A 319 12.33 -6.61 -26.74
N SER A 320 12.12 -6.08 -27.95
CA SER A 320 11.28 -4.91 -28.19
C SER A 320 9.83 -5.14 -27.78
N LEU A 321 9.31 -6.36 -28.00
CA LEU A 321 7.94 -6.75 -27.69
C LEU A 321 7.72 -6.99 -26.18
N LEU A 322 8.66 -7.67 -25.51
CA LEU A 322 8.66 -7.84 -24.05
C LEU A 322 8.80 -6.50 -23.32
N TYR A 323 9.62 -5.59 -23.86
CA TYR A 323 9.78 -4.25 -23.33
C TYR A 323 8.52 -3.40 -23.52
N PHE A 324 7.86 -3.50 -24.67
CA PHE A 324 6.59 -2.81 -24.90
C PHE A 324 5.51 -3.22 -23.89
N ASP A 325 5.42 -4.52 -23.56
CA ASP A 325 4.45 -5.04 -22.61
C ASP A 325 4.73 -4.58 -21.16
N THR A 326 5.98 -4.68 -20.73
CA THR A 326 6.38 -4.22 -19.39
C THR A 326 6.18 -2.71 -19.23
N LYS A 327 6.55 -1.92 -20.26
CA LYS A 327 6.29 -0.48 -20.28
C LYS A 327 4.80 -0.17 -20.21
N PHE A 328 3.96 -0.88 -20.96
CA PHE A 328 2.51 -0.66 -20.94
C PHE A 328 1.87 -0.95 -19.57
N LEU A 329 2.31 -2.01 -18.89
CA LEU A 329 1.87 -2.33 -17.53
C LEU A 329 2.30 -1.27 -16.51
N ASN A 330 3.54 -0.79 -16.62
CA ASN A 330 4.06 0.28 -15.76
C ASN A 330 3.28 1.58 -15.98
N ASP A 331 3.11 1.99 -17.24
CA ASP A 331 2.32 3.14 -17.66
C ASP A 331 0.88 3.10 -17.14
N MET A 332 0.27 1.92 -17.13
CA MET A 332 -1.05 1.69 -16.58
C MET A 332 -1.06 1.86 -15.06
N PHE A 333 -0.08 1.30 -14.35
CA PHE A 333 0.04 1.45 -12.90
C PHE A 333 0.34 2.91 -12.47
N VAL A 334 1.17 3.63 -13.22
CA VAL A 334 1.37 5.08 -13.07
C VAL A 334 0.05 5.83 -13.22
N SER A 335 -0.77 5.48 -14.23
CA SER A 335 -2.08 6.09 -14.43
C SER A 335 -3.05 5.81 -13.28
N VAL A 336 -3.03 4.61 -12.71
CA VAL A 336 -3.82 4.26 -11.52
C VAL A 336 -3.45 5.17 -10.34
N ASN A 337 -2.16 5.31 -10.06
CA ASN A 337 -1.67 6.18 -8.98
C ASN A 337 -2.07 7.64 -9.21
N LYS A 338 -1.87 8.15 -10.43
CA LYS A 338 -2.17 9.54 -10.80
C LYS A 338 -3.66 9.86 -10.73
N ASP A 339 -4.52 8.94 -11.17
CA ASP A 339 -5.98 9.10 -11.08
C ASP A 339 -6.46 9.21 -9.62
N LEU A 340 -5.94 8.33 -8.75
CA LEU A 340 -6.24 8.38 -7.32
C LEU A 340 -5.69 9.67 -6.68
N GLU A 341 -4.46 10.05 -6.99
CA GLU A 341 -3.84 11.27 -6.47
C GLU A 341 -4.63 12.52 -6.86
N ASN A 342 -5.00 12.65 -8.14
CA ASN A 342 -5.80 13.77 -8.64
C ASN A 342 -7.16 13.84 -7.94
N LYS A 343 -7.83 12.69 -7.77
CA LYS A 343 -9.10 12.65 -7.04
C LYS A 343 -8.94 13.01 -5.58
N LEU A 344 -7.88 12.57 -4.89
CA LEU A 344 -7.62 12.99 -3.51
C LEU A 344 -7.37 14.49 -3.42
N LYS A 345 -6.62 15.08 -4.38
CA LYS A 345 -6.41 16.53 -4.49
C LYS A 345 -7.72 17.31 -4.67
N GLU A 346 -8.64 16.83 -5.51
CA GLU A 346 -9.98 17.43 -5.66
C GLU A 346 -10.78 17.46 -4.34
N TYR A 347 -10.52 16.51 -3.45
CA TYR A 347 -11.13 16.43 -2.11
C TYR A 347 -10.28 17.16 -1.04
N CYS A 348 -9.33 18.01 -1.46
CA CYS A 348 -8.43 18.77 -0.59
C CYS A 348 -7.50 17.89 0.28
N TYR A 349 -7.11 16.71 -0.22
CA TYR A 349 -6.10 15.86 0.42
C TYR A 349 -4.85 15.82 -0.44
N THR A 350 -3.76 16.40 0.06
CA THR A 350 -2.46 16.37 -0.62
C THR A 350 -1.40 15.70 0.25
N LYS A 351 -0.34 15.18 -0.39
CA LYS A 351 0.80 14.61 0.34
C LYS A 351 1.53 15.65 1.19
N GLU A 352 1.45 16.93 0.81
CA GLU A 352 2.03 18.05 1.55
C GLU A 352 1.38 18.23 2.92
N ASP A 353 0.06 17.98 3.01
CA ASP A 353 -0.70 18.06 4.27
C ASP A 353 -0.32 16.95 5.27
N MET A 354 0.47 15.95 4.84
CA MET A 354 0.95 14.88 5.72
C MET A 354 2.18 15.27 6.54
N PHE A 355 2.85 16.38 6.22
CA PHE A 355 4.06 16.87 6.87
C PHE A 355 3.83 18.28 7.47
N PRO A 356 3.21 18.36 8.66
CA PRO A 356 2.90 19.66 9.27
C PRO A 356 4.14 20.36 9.81
N ASP A 357 5.16 19.60 10.22
CA ASP A 357 6.38 20.15 10.79
C ASP A 357 7.28 20.73 9.69
N PHE A 358 7.97 21.81 10.05
CA PHE A 358 8.79 22.58 9.13
C PHE A 358 9.86 21.73 8.45
N GLU A 359 10.57 20.88 9.19
CA GLU A 359 11.69 20.09 8.67
C GLU A 359 11.23 19.04 7.64
N ASN A 360 10.21 18.25 7.96
CA ASN A 360 9.68 17.25 7.04
C ASN A 360 9.02 17.90 5.83
N ARG A 361 8.39 19.06 5.99
CA ARG A 361 7.82 19.82 4.87
C ARG A 361 8.91 20.29 3.92
N ILE A 362 10.00 20.85 4.45
CA ILE A 362 11.17 21.25 3.64
C ILE A 362 11.79 20.02 2.96
N ARG A 363 12.03 18.94 3.70
CA ARG A 363 12.58 17.69 3.15
C ARG A 363 11.71 17.13 2.02
N TYR A 364 10.39 17.12 2.20
CA TYR A 364 9.45 16.70 1.17
C TYR A 364 9.54 17.60 -0.07
N LEU A 365 9.49 18.93 0.11
CA LEU A 365 9.59 19.89 -0.99
C LEU A 365 10.91 19.72 -1.75
N SER A 366 12.05 19.64 -1.05
CA SER A 366 13.36 19.40 -1.67
C SER A 366 13.41 18.10 -2.47
N ASN A 367 12.88 17.01 -1.93
CA ASN A 367 12.86 15.71 -2.62
C ASN A 367 11.90 15.68 -3.81
N LYS A 368 10.78 16.42 -3.74
CA LYS A 368 9.79 16.52 -4.83
C LYS A 368 10.43 17.08 -6.11
N TYR A 369 11.23 18.14 -5.99
CA TYR A 369 11.90 18.74 -7.15
C TYR A 369 13.09 17.91 -7.63
N LYS A 370 13.83 17.25 -6.73
CA LYS A 370 14.91 16.32 -7.11
C LYS A 370 14.41 15.11 -7.89
N LYS A 371 13.30 14.49 -7.46
CA LYS A 371 12.67 13.38 -8.20
C LYS A 371 12.20 13.80 -9.58
N SER A 372 11.67 15.01 -9.73
CA SER A 372 11.26 15.55 -11.04
C SER A 372 12.43 15.66 -12.01
N GLU A 373 13.63 16.00 -11.53
CA GLU A 373 14.85 16.03 -12.35
C GLU A 373 15.34 14.63 -12.70
N GLU A 374 15.35 13.69 -11.73
CA GLU A 374 15.73 12.29 -11.96
C GLU A 374 14.75 11.54 -12.88
N GLU A 375 13.44 11.83 -12.79
CA GLU A 375 12.43 11.30 -13.71
C GLU A 375 12.57 11.91 -15.11
N ALA A 376 12.91 13.20 -15.22
CA ALA A 376 13.21 13.82 -16.51
C ALA A 376 14.47 13.24 -17.14
N MET A 377 15.52 12.97 -16.34
CA MET A 377 16.76 12.33 -16.79
C MET A 377 16.53 10.86 -17.19
N ARG A 378 15.82 10.06 -16.39
CA ARG A 378 15.49 8.66 -16.75
C ARG A 378 14.61 8.57 -17.99
N ASN A 379 13.66 9.49 -18.16
CA ASN A 379 12.87 9.58 -19.38
C ASN A 379 13.73 9.97 -20.59
N ALA A 380 14.75 10.82 -20.40
CA ALA A 380 15.70 11.19 -21.45
C ALA A 380 16.67 10.04 -21.80
N GLU A 381 17.20 9.32 -20.82
CA GLU A 381 18.06 8.14 -21.02
C GLU A 381 17.32 7.02 -21.77
N HIS A 382 16.06 6.75 -21.40
CA HIS A 382 15.20 5.80 -22.14
C HIS A 382 14.86 6.25 -23.57
N ILE A 383 14.99 7.54 -23.91
CA ILE A 383 14.80 8.05 -25.29
C ILE A 383 16.11 7.97 -26.08
N ILE A 384 17.27 8.12 -25.42
CA ILE A 384 18.60 8.10 -26.06
C ILE A 384 19.03 6.68 -26.44
N GLU A 385 18.82 5.68 -25.58
CA GLU A 385 19.13 4.26 -25.92
C GLU A 385 18.36 3.74 -27.15
N TYR A 386 17.23 4.36 -27.49
CA TYR A 386 16.42 4.01 -28.67
C TYR A 386 16.83 4.72 -29.95
N LYS A 387 17.54 5.86 -29.86
CA LYS A 387 18.11 6.53 -31.04
C LYS A 387 19.39 5.86 -31.51
N ASP A 388 20.25 5.48 -30.56
CA ASP A 388 21.54 4.86 -30.89
C ASP A 388 21.41 3.41 -31.43
N LYS A 389 20.22 2.79 -31.35
CA LYS A 389 19.93 1.45 -31.93
C LYS A 389 19.06 1.48 -33.20
N ALA A 390 18.63 2.66 -33.64
CA ALA A 390 17.87 2.83 -34.88
C ALA A 390 18.72 3.34 -36.05
N ASP A 391 19.95 3.79 -35.75
CA ASP A 391 20.91 4.36 -36.71
C ASP A 391 22.16 3.48 -36.95
N ASP A 392 22.19 2.25 -36.44
CA ASP A 392 23.13 1.16 -36.79
C ASP A 392 22.36 -0.02 -37.40
#